data_AF-A0A9D6DME1-F1
#
_entry.id   AF-A0A9D6DME1-F1
#
_cell.length_a   1.000
_cell.length_b   1.000
_cell.length_c   1.000
_cell.angle_alpha   90.00
_cell.angle_beta   90.00
_cell.angle_gamma   90.00
#
_symmetry.space_group_name_H-M   'P 1'
#
loop_
_entity.id
_entity.type
_entity.pdbx_description
1 polymer ?
#
loop_
_entity_poly.entity_id
_entity_poly.type
_entity_poly.pdbx_seq_one_letter_code
_entity_poly.pdbx_strand_id
1 'polypeptide(L)'
;ELPEVQTITTDLNKYLKNTIIKEIDIEYGYETQPNNDFFTQKVINQKIVGVSRIAKNIKIELGNDFHILVHLAMTGQLLIRRQNQPKDRFQKVAVTFQKPDNPTQKNNGYELRFCDMRMFGKMVLLQKKDLSKFIGK
;
A
#
# COMPACT_ATOMS: atom_id res chain seq x y z
N GLU A 1 4.39 1.70 18.49
CA GLU A 1 5.74 2.16 18.87
C GLU A 1 6.62 2.38 17.63
N LEU A 2 7.84 2.93 17.77
CA LEU A 2 8.79 3.18 16.67
C LEU A 2 9.48 1.90 16.11
N PRO A 3 9.83 0.88 16.92
CA PRO A 3 10.54 -0.32 16.44
C PRO A 3 9.71 -1.22 15.52
N GLU A 4 8.40 -1.27 15.74
CA GLU A 4 7.46 -2.12 15.00
C GLU A 4 7.34 -1.70 13.54
N VAL A 5 7.23 -0.39 13.29
CA VAL A 5 7.04 0.14 11.92
C VAL A 5 8.27 -0.10 11.05
N GLN A 6 9.49 -0.01 11.60
CA GLN A 6 10.71 -0.25 10.83
C GLN A 6 10.83 -1.72 10.41
N THR A 7 10.47 -2.64 11.32
CA THR A 7 10.40 -4.08 11.04
C THR A 7 9.38 -4.37 9.94
N ILE A 8 8.17 -3.79 10.05
CA ILE A 8 7.11 -3.89 9.03
C ILE A 8 7.63 -3.38 7.67
N THR A 9 8.31 -2.22 7.61
CA THR A 9 8.81 -1.70 6.34
C THR A 9 9.87 -2.59 5.71
N THR A 10 10.77 -3.17 6.50
CA THR A 10 11.79 -4.10 6.00
C THR A 10 11.14 -5.33 5.37
N ASP A 11 10.15 -5.92 6.05
CA ASP A 11 9.47 -7.11 5.54
C ASP A 11 8.62 -6.80 4.31
N LEU A 12 7.86 -5.70 4.34
CA LEU A 12 7.11 -5.23 3.18
C LEU A 12 8.01 -5.02 1.96
N ASN A 13 9.21 -4.46 2.16
CA ASN A 13 10.15 -4.21 1.06
C ASN A 13 10.62 -5.52 0.39
N LYS A 14 10.73 -6.63 1.13
CA LYS A 14 11.10 -7.94 0.55
C LYS A 14 10.05 -8.47 -0.44
N TYR A 15 8.77 -8.19 -0.19
CA TYR A 15 7.67 -8.64 -1.04
C TYR A 15 7.33 -7.64 -2.15
N LEU A 16 7.34 -6.34 -1.83
CA LEU A 16 6.81 -5.30 -2.71
C LEU A 16 7.86 -4.70 -3.64
N LYS A 17 9.14 -4.65 -3.26
CA LYS A 17 10.16 -3.99 -4.07
C LYS A 17 10.28 -4.65 -5.44
N ASN A 18 10.37 -3.82 -6.48
CA ASN A 18 10.44 -4.21 -7.88
C ASN A 18 9.21 -4.94 -8.44
N THR A 19 8.08 -4.94 -7.72
CA THR A 19 6.81 -5.50 -8.23
C THR A 19 5.97 -4.45 -8.94
N ILE A 20 4.98 -4.89 -9.72
CA ILE A 20 4.05 -4.02 -10.44
C ILE A 20 2.65 -4.24 -9.85
N ILE A 21 1.97 -3.14 -9.50
CA ILE A 21 0.58 -3.18 -9.04
C ILE A 21 -0.31 -3.56 -10.23
N LYS A 22 -1.11 -4.61 -10.09
CA LYS A 22 -2.00 -5.12 -11.15
C LYS A 22 -3.46 -4.80 -10.91
N GLU A 23 -3.87 -4.86 -9.66
CA GLU A 23 -5.26 -4.70 -9.26
C GLU A 23 -5.29 -4.07 -7.89
N ILE A 24 -6.34 -3.29 -7.66
CA ILE A 24 -6.67 -2.74 -6.36
C ILE A 24 -8.16 -2.94 -6.11
N ASP A 25 -8.47 -3.50 -4.96
CA ASP A 25 -9.83 -3.62 -4.45
C ASP A 25 -9.97 -2.71 -3.24
N ILE A 26 -10.97 -1.83 -3.25
CA ILE A 26 -11.25 -0.87 -2.18
C ILE A 26 -12.65 -1.17 -1.66
N GLU A 27 -12.74 -1.48 -0.37
CA GLU A 27 -13.99 -1.81 0.28
C GLU A 27 -14.99 -0.66 0.18
N TYR A 28 -16.25 -1.00 -0.06
CA TYR A 28 -17.33 -0.03 -0.05
C TYR A 28 -17.34 0.79 1.26
N GLY A 29 -17.34 2.12 1.12
CA GLY A 29 -17.29 3.06 2.24
C GLY A 29 -15.89 3.39 2.77
N TYR A 30 -14.82 2.82 2.20
CA TYR A 30 -13.46 3.32 2.43
C TYR A 30 -13.04 4.29 1.33
N GLU A 31 -12.44 5.41 1.74
CA GLU A 31 -11.97 6.45 0.83
C GLU A 31 -10.46 6.67 0.97
N THR A 32 -9.77 6.45 -0.15
CA THR A 32 -8.40 6.88 -0.36
C THR A 32 -8.36 8.36 -0.71
N GLN A 33 -7.22 9.01 -0.45
CA GLN A 33 -7.03 10.42 -0.78
C GLN A 33 -6.13 10.55 -2.02
N PRO A 34 -6.44 11.46 -2.96
CA PRO A 34 -7.54 12.44 -2.92
C PRO A 34 -8.95 11.86 -3.18
N ASN A 35 -9.05 10.76 -3.93
CA ASN A 35 -10.27 9.97 -4.11
C ASN A 35 -9.90 8.60 -4.73
N ASN A 36 -10.83 7.64 -4.68
CA ASN A 36 -10.62 6.26 -5.13
C ASN A 36 -10.28 6.13 -6.63
N ASP A 37 -10.93 6.92 -7.49
CA ASP A 37 -10.72 6.84 -8.94
C ASP A 37 -9.31 7.33 -9.32
N PHE A 38 -8.94 8.52 -8.82
CA PHE A 38 -7.63 9.09 -9.06
C PHE A 38 -6.53 8.21 -8.46
N PHE A 39 -6.74 7.70 -7.25
CA PHE A 39 -5.82 6.77 -6.61
C PHE A 39 -5.59 5.56 -7.51
N THR A 40 -6.67 4.85 -7.89
CA THR A 40 -6.62 3.64 -8.70
C THR A 40 -5.93 3.87 -10.04
N GLN A 41 -6.32 4.92 -10.77
CA GLN A 41 -5.73 5.25 -12.07
C GLN A 41 -4.23 5.51 -12.00
N LYS A 42 -3.74 6.11 -10.91
CA LYS A 42 -2.33 6.47 -10.78
C LYS A 42 -1.46 5.37 -10.22
N VAL A 43 -2.01 4.38 -9.51
CA VAL A 43 -1.24 3.28 -8.92
C VAL A 43 -1.23 2.03 -9.81
N ILE A 44 -2.29 1.79 -10.57
CA ILE A 44 -2.38 0.62 -11.45
C ILE A 44 -1.26 0.63 -12.49
N ASN A 45 -0.69 -0.55 -12.73
CA ASN A 45 0.45 -0.80 -13.61
C ASN A 45 1.74 -0.06 -13.23
N GLN A 46 1.82 0.57 -12.05
CA GLN A 46 3.04 1.19 -11.58
C GLN A 46 3.95 0.21 -10.88
N LYS A 47 5.26 0.40 -11.10
CA LYS A 47 6.31 -0.33 -10.40
C LYS A 47 6.50 0.24 -9.00
N ILE A 48 6.53 -0.61 -7.99
CA ILE A 48 6.96 -0.26 -6.64
C ILE A 48 8.49 -0.27 -6.60
N VAL A 49 9.07 0.90 -6.34
CA VAL A 49 10.53 1.13 -6.29
C VAL A 49 11.09 0.74 -4.93
N GLY A 50 10.31 0.96 -3.87
CA GLY A 50 10.70 0.58 -2.52
C GLY A 50 9.66 0.98 -1.49
N VAL A 51 9.85 0.46 -0.28
CA VAL A 51 9.05 0.78 0.89
C VAL A 51 9.97 1.33 1.96
N SER A 52 9.58 2.46 2.55
CA SER A 52 10.31 3.07 3.65
C SER A 52 9.33 3.66 4.66
N ARG A 53 9.86 4.08 5.81
CA ARG A 53 9.08 4.80 6.81
C ARG A 53 9.33 6.30 6.66
N ILE A 54 8.30 7.11 6.90
CA ILE A 54 8.43 8.56 7.04
C ILE A 54 7.52 9.07 8.16
N ALA A 55 8.12 9.60 9.24
CA ALA A 55 7.41 9.93 10.47
C ALA A 55 6.51 8.77 10.96
N LYS A 56 5.19 8.96 10.99
CA LYS A 56 4.18 7.95 11.40
C LYS A 56 3.58 7.17 10.22
N ASN A 57 4.08 7.40 9.00
CA ASN A 57 3.55 6.81 7.78
C ASN A 57 4.49 5.76 7.20
N ILE A 58 3.90 4.77 6.56
CA ILE A 58 4.60 3.84 5.67
C ILE A 58 4.52 4.45 4.27
N LYS A 59 5.67 4.70 3.64
CA LYS A 59 5.80 5.26 2.29
C LYS A 59 6.12 4.14 1.32
N ILE A 60 5.24 3.94 0.34
CA ILE A 60 5.48 3.07 -0.82
C ILE A 60 5.79 3.98 -2.00
N GLU A 61 6.99 3.86 -2.55
CA GLU A 61 7.48 4.69 -3.66
C GLU A 61 7.16 4.02 -4.99
N LEU A 62 6.52 4.77 -5.90
CA LEU A 62 6.14 4.31 -7.23
C LEU A 62 7.09 4.88 -8.30
N GLY A 63 7.20 4.18 -9.42
CA GLY A 63 8.09 4.56 -10.53
C GLY A 63 7.66 5.79 -11.33
N ASN A 64 6.49 6.36 -11.04
CA ASN A 64 5.92 7.52 -11.73
C ASN A 64 5.92 8.81 -10.89
N ASP A 65 6.90 8.96 -9.99
CA ASP A 65 7.03 10.11 -9.08
C ASP A 65 5.84 10.33 -8.13
N PHE A 66 5.06 9.27 -7.88
CA PHE A 66 4.05 9.22 -6.83
C PHE A 66 4.51 8.37 -5.64
N HIS A 67 3.90 8.65 -4.50
CA HIS A 67 4.06 7.90 -3.27
C HIS A 67 2.68 7.56 -2.71
N ILE A 68 2.52 6.32 -2.25
CA ILE A 68 1.39 5.94 -1.40
C ILE A 68 1.87 6.04 0.03
N LEU A 69 1.23 6.90 0.82
CA LEU A 69 1.41 6.97 2.26
C LEU A 69 0.28 6.19 2.94
N VAL A 70 0.66 5.28 3.82
CA VAL A 70 -0.27 4.55 4.68
C VAL A 70 -0.04 4.98 6.11
N HIS A 71 -1.06 5.63 6.68
CA HIS A 71 -1.12 5.93 8.11
C HIS A 71 -1.95 4.84 8.80
N LEU A 72 -1.33 4.05 9.68
CA LEU A 72 -2.04 2.97 10.38
C LEU A 72 -2.98 3.45 11.49
N ALA A 73 -2.76 4.67 12.01
CA ALA A 73 -3.48 5.20 13.17
C ALA A 73 -3.45 4.22 14.36
N MET A 74 -4.62 3.77 14.84
CA MET A 74 -4.72 2.93 16.05
C MET A 74 -4.84 1.43 15.77
N THR A 75 -5.65 1.04 14.79
CA THR A 75 -6.01 -0.36 14.50
C THR A 75 -5.63 -0.80 13.10
N GLY A 76 -4.97 0.07 12.33
CA GLY A 76 -4.53 -0.22 10.98
C GLY A 76 -3.41 -1.26 10.98
N GLN A 77 -3.52 -2.24 10.08
CA GLN A 77 -2.53 -3.29 9.85
C GLN A 77 -2.29 -3.45 8.36
N LEU A 78 -1.03 -3.71 8.00
CA LEU A 78 -0.65 -4.14 6.66
C LEU A 78 -0.23 -5.60 6.69
N LEU A 79 -0.90 -6.42 5.88
CA LEU A 79 -0.72 -7.86 5.85
C LEU A 79 -0.35 -8.30 4.45
N ILE A 80 0.69 -9.13 4.32
CA ILE A 80 0.98 -9.85 3.08
C ILE A 80 0.21 -11.17 3.11
N ARG A 81 -0.64 -11.38 2.12
CA ARG A 81 -1.38 -12.63 1.92
C ARG A 81 -1.07 -13.22 0.56
N ARG A 82 -1.27 -14.52 0.44
CA ARG A 82 -1.37 -15.15 -0.88
C ARG A 82 -2.71 -14.80 -1.49
N GLN A 83 -2.73 -14.68 -2.81
CA GLN A 83 -3.97 -14.56 -3.57
C GLN A 83 -4.89 -15.77 -3.30
N ASN A 84 -6.19 -15.57 -3.50
CA ASN A 84 -7.25 -16.56 -3.27
C ASN A 84 -7.46 -16.97 -1.79
N GLN A 85 -6.79 -16.30 -0.85
CA GLN A 85 -7.13 -16.45 0.57
C GLN A 85 -8.41 -15.68 0.90
N PRO A 86 -9.28 -16.18 1.80
CA PRO A 86 -10.46 -15.46 2.24
C PRO A 86 -10.12 -14.06 2.73
N LYS A 87 -11.04 -13.11 2.53
CA LYS A 87 -10.91 -11.71 2.97
C LYS A 87 -10.56 -11.63 4.46
N ASP A 88 -9.54 -10.84 4.82
CA ASP A 88 -9.20 -10.62 6.23
C ASP A 88 -10.29 -9.79 6.93
N ARG A 89 -10.47 -10.02 8.23
CA ARG A 89 -11.42 -9.25 9.04
C ARG A 89 -11.03 -7.76 9.00
N PHE A 90 -12.02 -6.91 8.73
CA PHE A 90 -11.84 -5.46 8.60
C PHE A 90 -10.93 -5.01 7.44
N GLN A 91 -10.72 -5.85 6.43
CA GLN A 91 -10.02 -5.45 5.20
C GLN A 91 -10.72 -4.26 4.53
N LYS A 92 -9.93 -3.22 4.23
CA LYS A 92 -10.37 -1.98 3.58
C LYS A 92 -9.80 -1.82 2.19
N VAL A 93 -8.55 -2.22 1.98
CA VAL A 93 -7.91 -2.18 0.66
C VAL A 93 -7.12 -3.46 0.46
N ALA A 94 -7.19 -4.07 -0.72
CA ALA A 94 -6.26 -5.11 -1.16
C ALA A 94 -5.55 -4.65 -2.43
N VAL A 95 -4.22 -4.74 -2.44
CA VAL A 95 -3.38 -4.39 -3.58
C VAL A 95 -2.69 -5.63 -4.08
N THR A 96 -3.06 -6.07 -5.26
CA THR A 96 -2.41 -7.20 -5.93
C THR A 96 -1.19 -6.72 -6.69
N PHE A 97 -0.06 -7.38 -6.48
CA PHE A 97 1.20 -7.05 -7.14
C PHE A 97 1.85 -8.29 -7.74
N GLN A 98 2.59 -8.09 -8.83
CA GLN A 98 3.28 -9.17 -9.52
C GLN A 98 4.75 -8.83 -9.75
N LYS A 99 5.59 -9.85 -9.73
CA LYS A 99 7.00 -9.73 -10.10
C LYS A 99 7.14 -9.69 -11.64
N PRO A 100 7.93 -8.75 -12.22
CA PRO A 100 8.13 -8.66 -13.67
C PRO A 100 8.78 -9.92 -14.25
N ASP A 101 9.66 -10.55 -13.47
CA ASP A 101 10.43 -11.76 -13.77
C ASP A 101 9.61 -13.06 -13.69
N ASN A 102 8.36 -13.00 -13.22
CA ASN A 102 7.50 -14.17 -13.12
C ASN A 102 6.04 -13.84 -13.46
N PRO A 103 5.72 -13.59 -14.75
CA PRO A 103 4.39 -13.19 -15.19
C PRO A 103 3.31 -14.29 -15.07
N THR A 104 3.71 -15.55 -14.88
CA THR A 104 2.80 -16.70 -14.67
C THR A 104 2.27 -16.82 -13.25
N GLN A 105 2.57 -15.89 -12.34
CA GLN A 105 2.10 -15.86 -10.95
C GLN A 105 0.59 -15.61 -10.77
N LYS A 106 -0.20 -15.69 -11.86
CA LYS A 106 -1.65 -15.38 -11.89
C LYS A 106 -2.49 -16.19 -10.90
N ASN A 107 -1.98 -17.33 -10.42
CA ASN A 107 -2.66 -18.22 -9.45
C ASN A 107 -1.91 -18.41 -8.11
N ASN A 108 -0.73 -17.83 -7.94
CA ASN A 108 0.14 -18.01 -6.75
C ASN A 108 0.81 -16.68 -6.32
N GLY A 109 0.20 -15.54 -6.65
CA GLY A 109 0.74 -14.23 -6.31
C GLY A 109 0.53 -13.85 -4.84
N TYR A 110 1.05 -12.69 -4.49
CA TYR A 110 0.83 -12.06 -3.20
C TYR A 110 0.00 -10.78 -3.35
N GLU A 111 -0.68 -10.42 -2.27
CA GLU A 111 -1.41 -9.18 -2.15
C GLU A 111 -1.11 -8.50 -0.81
N LEU A 112 -1.14 -7.18 -0.82
CA LEU A 112 -1.00 -6.35 0.35
C LEU A 112 -2.39 -5.92 0.78
N ARG A 113 -2.80 -6.35 1.98
CA ARG A 113 -4.09 -5.98 2.57
C ARG A 113 -3.89 -4.94 3.65
N PHE A 114 -4.63 -3.85 3.53
CA PHE A 114 -4.82 -2.89 4.60
C PHE A 114 -6.11 -3.21 5.34
N CYS A 115 -6.00 -3.54 6.63
CA CYS A 115 -7.12 -3.82 7.51
C CYS A 115 -7.21 -2.75 8.58
N ASP A 116 -8.41 -2.23 8.84
CA ASP A 116 -8.62 -1.26 9.91
C ASP A 116 -10.04 -1.32 10.45
N MET A 117 -10.16 -1.72 11.72
CA MET A 117 -11.45 -1.82 12.41
C MET A 117 -12.10 -0.45 12.65
N ARG A 118 -11.32 0.58 12.99
CA ARG A 118 -11.85 1.89 13.41
C ARG A 118 -11.97 2.90 12.26
N MET A 119 -11.50 2.56 11.07
CA MET A 119 -11.53 3.42 9.87
C MET A 119 -10.77 4.76 10.01
N PHE A 120 -9.80 4.82 10.93
CA PHE A 120 -8.98 5.99 11.16
C PHE A 120 -7.70 6.00 10.32
N GLY A 121 -7.25 4.82 9.87
CA GLY A 121 -6.09 4.71 9.01
C GLY A 121 -6.39 5.17 7.58
N LYS A 122 -5.41 5.81 6.97
CA LYS A 122 -5.55 6.51 5.69
C LYS A 122 -4.55 6.01 4.68
N MET A 123 -5.00 5.83 3.44
CA MET A 123 -4.14 5.66 2.27
C MET A 123 -4.22 6.93 1.42
N VAL A 124 -3.07 7.59 1.27
CA VAL A 124 -2.95 8.90 0.62
C VAL A 124 -1.98 8.77 -0.54
N LEU A 125 -2.40 9.15 -1.74
CA LEU A 125 -1.52 9.29 -2.88
C LEU A 125 -0.99 10.72 -2.97
N LEU A 126 0.33 10.87 -3.01
CA LEU A 126 1.00 12.17 -3.11
C LEU A 126 2.01 12.16 -4.24
N GLN A 127 2.17 13.30 -4.92
CA GLN A 127 3.32 13.51 -5.79
C GLN A 127 4.57 13.73 -4.94
N LYS A 128 5.72 13.27 -5.45
CA LYS A 128 7.03 13.40 -4.80
C LYS A 128 7.35 14.84 -4.36
N LYS A 129 6.97 15.83 -5.17
CA LYS A 129 7.18 17.27 -4.88
C LYS A 129 6.38 17.78 -3.67
N ASP A 130 5.27 17.14 -3.33
CA ASP A 130 4.37 17.59 -2.25
C ASP A 130 4.63 16.84 -0.94
N LEU A 131 5.55 15.87 -0.94
CA LEU A 131 5.93 15.09 0.22
C LEU A 131 6.47 15.95 1.36
N SER A 132 7.34 16.93 1.07
CA SER A 132 7.92 17.83 2.08
C SER A 132 6.87 18.66 2.79
N LYS A 133 5.87 19.17 2.05
CA LYS A 133 4.75 19.94 2.58
C LYS A 133 3.84 19.10 3.48
N PHE A 134 3.71 17.80 3.17
CA PHE A 134 2.90 16.87 3.94
C PHE A 134 3.54 16.51 5.29
N ILE A 135 4.87 16.40 5.35
CA ILE A 135 5.60 16.02 6.57
C ILE A 135 5.81 17.20 7.51
N GLY A 136 5.90 18.42 6.98
CA GLY A 136 6.06 19.64 7.78
C GLY A 136 4.77 20.17 8.42
N LYS A 137 3.65 19.46 8.24
CA LYS A 137 2.36 19.73 8.91
C LYS A 137 2.14 18.74 10.04
#